data_AF-A0A0C2BX04-F1
#
_entry.id   AF-A0A0C2BX04-F1
#
_cell.length_a   1.000
_cell.length_b   1.000
_cell.length_c   1.000
_cell.angle_alpha   90.00
_cell.angle_beta   90.00
_cell.angle_gamma   90.00
#
_symmetry.space_group_name_H-M   'P 1'
#
loop_
_entity.id
_entity.type
_entity.pdbx_description
1 polymer ?
#
loop_
_entity_poly.entity_id
_entity_poly.type
_entity_poly.pdbx_seq_one_letter_code
_entity_poly.pdbx_strand_id
1 'polypeptide(L)'
;VYLLLFRAFVCPLDPMIAGLLEKDLPTPQPDVHSAIRVLSRHADKIDTVSALTLIPDDTPLRTLSKALHAVLQATHDDASAFALRRSVCLCGVESHEERLRHVLSQRIVIGNASECSKCGKKIGNR
;
A
#
# COMPACT_ATOMS: atom_id res chain seq x y z
N VAL A 1 -6.30 1.83 -12.05
CA VAL A 1 -5.90 2.57 -13.27
C VAL A 1 -4.87 1.81 -14.11
N TYR A 2 -3.72 1.40 -13.55
CA TYR A 2 -2.67 0.72 -14.33
C TYR A 2 -3.08 -0.62 -14.95
N LEU A 3 -3.94 -1.40 -14.28
CA LEU A 3 -4.47 -2.65 -14.85
C LEU A 3 -5.34 -2.40 -16.09
N LEU A 4 -6.10 -1.30 -16.13
CA LEU A 4 -6.91 -0.93 -17.30
C LEU A 4 -6.01 -0.54 -18.47
N LEU A 5 -4.95 0.24 -18.21
CA LEU A 5 -3.95 0.59 -19.21
C LEU A 5 -3.22 -0.66 -19.73
N PHE A 6 -2.83 -1.56 -18.84
CA PHE A 6 -2.22 -2.84 -19.18
C PHE A 6 -3.15 -3.65 -20.09
N ARG A 7 -4.43 -3.79 -19.70
CA ARG A 7 -5.44 -4.50 -20.49
C ARG A 7 -5.65 -3.86 -21.87
N ALA A 8 -5.64 -2.54 -21.97
CA ALA A 8 -5.76 -1.83 -23.24
C ALA A 8 -4.61 -2.15 -24.21
N PHE A 9 -3.41 -2.45 -23.70
CA PHE A 9 -2.29 -2.88 -24.52
C PHE A 9 -2.37 -4.35 -24.93
N VAL A 10 -2.83 -5.24 -24.05
CA VAL A 10 -2.87 -6.68 -24.32
C VAL A 10 -4.11 -7.10 -25.11
N CYS A 11 -5.26 -6.51 -24.80
CA CYS A 11 -6.54 -6.76 -25.43
C CYS A 11 -7.16 -5.41 -25.80
N PRO A 12 -6.66 -4.74 -26.86
CA PRO A 12 -7.20 -3.47 -27.26
C PRO A 12 -8.66 -3.65 -27.70
N LEU A 13 -9.55 -2.82 -27.15
CA LEU A 13 -10.95 -2.79 -27.56
C LEU A 13 -11.08 -2.11 -28.92
N ASP A 14 -12.10 -2.51 -29.69
CA ASP A 14 -12.41 -1.89 -30.97
C ASP A 14 -12.68 -0.39 -30.79
N PRO A 15 -12.04 0.51 -31.56
CA PRO A 15 -12.28 1.95 -31.45
C PRO A 15 -13.70 2.31 -31.89
N MET A 16 -14.67 2.24 -30.96
CA MET A 16 -15.98 2.85 -31.14
C MET A 16 -15.87 4.37 -30.98
N ILE A 17 -15.50 5.05 -32.07
CA ILE A 17 -15.58 6.51 -32.16
C ILE A 17 -16.97 6.87 -32.67
N ALA A 18 -17.78 7.50 -31.83
CA ALA A 18 -19.14 7.91 -32.19
C ALA A 18 -19.13 8.78 -33.47
N GLY A 19 -19.76 8.30 -34.53
CA GLY A 19 -19.88 8.99 -35.82
C GLY A 19 -18.95 8.49 -36.93
N LEU A 20 -18.04 7.54 -36.66
CA LEU A 20 -17.26 6.84 -37.68
C LEU A 20 -17.82 5.43 -37.87
N LEU A 21 -18.06 5.03 -39.12
CA LEU A 21 -18.42 3.67 -39.48
C LEU A 21 -17.19 2.78 -39.22
N GLU A 22 -17.35 1.62 -38.56
CA GLU A 22 -16.27 0.67 -38.17
C GLU A 22 -15.28 0.32 -39.30
N LYS A 23 -15.64 0.60 -40.55
CA LYS A 23 -14.92 0.21 -41.75
C LYS A 23 -13.67 1.05 -42.07
N ASP A 24 -13.51 2.22 -41.46
CA ASP A 24 -12.43 3.19 -41.81
C ASP A 24 -11.33 3.33 -40.74
N LEU A 25 -11.43 2.63 -39.61
CA LEU A 25 -10.44 2.71 -38.52
C LEU A 25 -9.57 1.44 -38.50
N PRO A 26 -8.23 1.56 -38.42
CA PRO A 26 -7.37 0.40 -38.25
C PRO A 26 -7.63 -0.24 -36.89
N THR A 27 -7.87 -1.56 -36.89
CA THR A 27 -8.01 -2.33 -35.64
C THR A 27 -6.69 -2.26 -34.87
N PRO A 28 -6.71 -1.77 -33.61
CA PRO A 28 -5.50 -1.69 -32.80
C PRO A 28 -4.93 -3.09 -32.57
N GLN A 29 -3.64 -3.23 -32.86
CA GLN A 29 -2.92 -4.48 -32.63
C GLN A 29 -2.47 -4.56 -31.17
N PRO A 30 -2.49 -5.75 -30.55
CA PRO A 30 -1.92 -5.95 -29.21
C PRO A 30 -0.45 -5.54 -29.14
N ASP A 31 -0.09 -4.77 -28.11
CA ASP A 31 1.29 -4.39 -27.78
C ASP A 31 1.67 -4.90 -26.39
N VAL A 32 2.00 -6.20 -26.36
CA VAL A 32 2.41 -6.91 -25.14
C VAL A 32 3.70 -6.31 -24.55
N HIS A 33 4.60 -5.76 -25.37
CA HIS A 33 5.84 -5.15 -24.87
C HIS A 33 5.57 -3.87 -24.07
N SER A 34 4.65 -3.03 -24.54
CA SER A 34 4.21 -1.86 -23.78
C SER A 34 3.42 -2.24 -22.53
N ALA A 35 2.60 -3.30 -22.57
CA ALA A 35 1.95 -3.84 -21.38
C ALA A 35 2.98 -4.27 -20.32
N ILE A 36 3.99 -5.06 -20.70
CA ILE A 36 5.07 -5.52 -19.81
C ILE A 36 5.85 -4.33 -19.23
N ARG A 37 6.05 -3.27 -20.02
CA ARG A 37 6.69 -2.03 -19.55
C ARG A 37 5.84 -1.32 -18.48
N VAL A 38 4.53 -1.28 -18.64
CA VAL A 38 3.60 -0.75 -17.62
C VAL A 38 3.68 -1.58 -16.35
N LEU A 39 3.63 -2.91 -16.46
CA LEU A 39 3.78 -3.84 -15.33
C LEU A 39 5.10 -3.62 -14.60
N SER A 40 6.22 -3.54 -15.32
CA SER A 40 7.54 -3.31 -14.72
C SER A 40 7.66 -1.96 -14.00
N ARG A 41 6.99 -0.92 -14.49
CA ARG A 41 7.09 0.44 -13.92
C ARG A 41 6.14 0.67 -12.75
N HIS A 42 5.04 -0.05 -12.70
CA HIS A 42 3.95 0.16 -11.75
C HIS A 42 3.60 -1.13 -10.99
N ALA A 43 4.60 -1.99 -10.78
CA ALA A 43 4.45 -3.28 -10.12
C ALA A 43 3.89 -3.16 -8.69
N ASP A 44 4.15 -2.03 -8.02
CA ASP A 44 3.66 -1.68 -6.69
C ASP A 44 2.19 -1.21 -6.66
N LYS A 45 1.60 -0.91 -7.83
CA LYS A 45 0.27 -0.27 -7.96
C LYS A 45 -0.70 -1.02 -8.86
N ILE A 46 -0.23 -2.08 -9.50
CA ILE A 46 -1.04 -2.92 -10.38
C ILE A 46 -1.36 -4.23 -9.67
N ASP A 47 -2.54 -4.79 -9.93
CA ASP A 47 -2.80 -6.19 -9.59
C ASP A 47 -1.94 -7.06 -10.51
N THR A 48 -0.81 -7.51 -9.98
CA THR A 48 0.21 -8.25 -10.72
C THR A 48 -0.27 -9.62 -11.13
N VAL A 49 -1.13 -10.27 -10.34
CA VAL A 49 -1.70 -11.58 -10.67
C VAL A 49 -2.63 -11.43 -11.87
N SER A 50 -3.59 -10.48 -11.81
CA SER A 50 -4.51 -10.22 -12.91
C SER A 50 -3.79 -9.71 -14.16
N ALA A 51 -2.69 -8.99 -14.03
CA ALA A 51 -1.89 -8.56 -15.18
C ALA A 51 -1.16 -9.74 -15.83
N LEU A 52 -0.56 -10.62 -15.04
CA LEU A 52 0.18 -11.78 -15.55
C LEU A 52 -0.74 -12.80 -16.24
N THR A 53 -1.97 -12.99 -15.77
CA THR A 53 -2.95 -13.90 -16.41
C THR A 53 -3.44 -13.43 -17.76
N LEU A 54 -3.28 -12.14 -18.08
CA LEU A 54 -3.62 -11.60 -19.39
C LEU A 54 -2.50 -11.77 -20.41
N ILE A 55 -1.26 -12.03 -19.97
CA ILE A 55 -0.12 -12.16 -20.88
C ILE A 55 -0.27 -13.42 -21.74
N PRO A 56 -0.08 -13.34 -23.06
CA PRO A 56 -0.13 -14.51 -23.94
C PRO A 56 0.90 -15.58 -23.56
N ASP A 57 0.50 -16.85 -23.58
CA ASP A 57 1.33 -18.01 -23.17
C ASP A 57 2.57 -18.22 -24.06
N ASP A 58 2.57 -17.69 -25.29
CA ASP A 58 3.70 -17.71 -26.21
C ASP A 58 4.75 -16.62 -25.90
N THR A 59 4.47 -15.73 -24.94
CA THR A 59 5.40 -14.69 -24.51
C THR A 59 6.62 -15.32 -23.84
N PRO A 60 7.83 -15.18 -24.38
CA PRO A 60 8.99 -15.84 -23.81
C PRO A 60 9.37 -15.22 -22.47
N LEU A 61 9.68 -16.07 -21.49
CA LEU A 61 9.98 -15.66 -20.11
C LEU A 61 11.08 -14.61 -20.00
N ARG A 62 12.07 -14.62 -20.91
CA ARG A 62 13.14 -13.61 -20.97
C ARG A 62 12.59 -12.17 -21.11
N THR A 63 11.47 -12.00 -21.81
CA THR A 63 10.81 -10.70 -22.01
C THR A 63 10.13 -10.23 -20.73
N LEU A 64 9.70 -11.17 -19.89
CA LEU A 64 9.04 -10.90 -18.61
C LEU A 64 10.04 -10.70 -17.46
N SER A 65 11.27 -11.17 -17.59
CA SER A 65 12.29 -11.18 -16.52
C SER A 65 12.36 -9.86 -15.72
N LYS A 66 12.47 -8.73 -16.42
CA LYS A 66 12.52 -7.41 -15.77
C LYS A 66 11.24 -7.06 -15.02
N ALA A 67 10.08 -7.37 -15.60
CA ALA A 67 8.79 -7.12 -14.98
C ALA A 67 8.58 -8.02 -13.76
N LEU A 68 8.91 -9.31 -13.85
CA LEU A 68 8.84 -10.26 -12.73
C LEU A 68 9.77 -9.85 -11.59
N HIS A 69 10.99 -9.43 -11.90
CA HIS A 69 11.90 -8.90 -10.90
C HIS A 69 11.34 -7.65 -10.20
N ALA A 70 10.73 -6.74 -10.95
CA ALA A 70 10.07 -5.56 -10.37
C ALA A 70 8.88 -5.94 -9.47
N VAL A 71 8.08 -6.95 -9.85
CA VAL A 71 6.98 -7.47 -9.02
C VAL A 71 7.49 -8.08 -7.72
N LEU A 72 8.51 -8.92 -7.79
CA LEU A 72 9.12 -9.53 -6.61
C LEU A 72 9.73 -8.47 -5.69
N GLN A 73 10.44 -7.49 -6.26
CA GLN A 73 11.04 -6.40 -5.49
C GLN A 73 9.96 -5.55 -4.81
N ALA A 74 8.91 -5.12 -5.53
CA ALA A 74 7.83 -4.33 -4.96
C ALA A 74 7.11 -5.09 -3.83
N THR A 75 6.88 -6.39 -4.00
CA THR A 75 6.26 -7.25 -2.97
C THR A 75 7.15 -7.37 -1.74
N HIS A 76 8.46 -7.55 -1.93
CA HIS A 76 9.42 -7.63 -0.85
C HIS A 76 9.55 -6.30 -0.09
N ASP A 77 9.58 -5.18 -0.80
CA ASP A 77 9.69 -3.84 -0.22
C ASP A 77 8.45 -3.51 0.62
N ASP A 78 7.25 -3.83 0.13
CA ASP A 78 6.00 -3.62 0.88
C ASP A 78 5.94 -4.49 2.14
N ALA A 79 6.29 -5.78 2.03
CA ALA A 79 6.34 -6.68 3.17
C ALA A 79 7.36 -6.22 4.24
N SER A 80 8.53 -5.74 3.79
CA SER A 80 9.57 -5.22 4.67
C SER A 80 9.14 -3.92 5.35
N ALA A 81 8.54 -2.99 4.60
CA ALA A 81 8.01 -1.75 5.14
C ALA A 81 6.89 -2.00 6.15
N PHE A 82 6.00 -2.95 5.87
CA PHE A 82 4.95 -3.37 6.79
C PHE A 82 5.53 -3.96 8.09
N ALA A 83 6.48 -4.89 7.98
CA ALA A 83 7.12 -5.50 9.14
C ALA A 83 7.80 -4.45 10.04
N LEU A 84 8.50 -3.48 9.44
CA LEU A 84 9.14 -2.38 10.16
C LEU A 84 8.10 -1.50 10.87
N ARG A 85 7.06 -1.05 10.16
CA ARG A 85 5.99 -0.22 10.75
C ARG A 85 5.29 -0.95 11.90
N ARG A 86 5.01 -2.24 11.73
CA ARG A 86 4.41 -3.09 12.77
C ARG A 86 5.31 -3.15 14.00
N SER A 87 6.61 -3.39 13.82
CA SER A 87 7.58 -3.43 14.92
C SER A 87 7.63 -2.12 15.71
N VAL A 88 7.73 -0.98 15.01
CA VAL A 88 7.73 0.35 15.64
C VAL A 88 6.43 0.62 16.39
N CYS A 89 5.29 0.27 15.79
CA CYS A 89 3.98 0.46 16.42
C CYS A 89 3.84 -0.39 17.70
N LEU A 90 4.24 -1.67 17.64
CA LEU A 90 4.22 -2.57 18.80
C LEU A 90 5.07 -2.03 19.95
N CYS A 91 6.31 -1.61 19.68
CA CYS A 91 7.18 -1.01 20.69
C CYS A 91 6.54 0.25 21.31
N GLY A 92 5.91 1.09 20.49
CA GLY A 92 5.18 2.28 20.97
C GLY A 92 4.00 1.94 21.89
N VAL A 93 3.24 0.89 21.56
CA VAL A 93 2.13 0.40 22.38
C VAL A 93 2.66 -0.14 23.71
N GLU A 94 3.67 -1.01 23.68
CA GLU A 94 4.27 -1.60 24.89
C GLU A 94 4.82 -0.52 25.85
N SER A 95 5.54 0.47 25.31
CA SER A 95 6.06 1.60 26.08
C SER A 95 4.93 2.44 26.69
N HIS A 96 3.84 2.66 25.95
CA HIS A 96 2.67 3.38 26.46
C HIS A 96 1.99 2.62 27.59
N GLU A 97 1.78 1.31 27.43
CA GLU A 97 1.17 0.44 28.43
C GLU A 97 2.02 0.34 29.70
N GLU A 98 3.34 0.24 29.56
CA GLU A 98 4.27 0.28 30.69
C GLU A 98 4.17 1.60 31.45
N ARG A 99 4.17 2.73 30.73
CA ARG A 99 4.02 4.05 31.35
C ARG A 99 2.67 4.20 32.06
N LEU A 100 1.59 3.70 31.45
CA LEU A 100 0.26 3.72 32.06
C LEU A 100 0.23 2.89 33.35
N ARG A 101 0.76 1.66 33.31
CA ARG A 101 0.89 0.79 34.49
C ARG A 101 1.69 1.48 35.60
N HIS A 102 2.81 2.10 35.24
CA HIS A 102 3.63 2.85 36.19
C HIS A 102 2.83 3.98 36.85
N VAL A 103 2.15 4.84 36.07
CA VAL A 103 1.32 5.92 36.63
C VAL A 103 0.18 5.40 37.50
N LEU A 104 -0.53 4.34 37.08
CA LEU A 104 -1.63 3.76 37.84
C LEU A 104 -1.16 3.07 39.13
N SER A 105 0.08 2.57 39.16
CA SER A 105 0.67 1.98 40.37
C SER A 105 1.06 3.02 41.43
N GLN A 106 1.17 4.29 41.05
CA GLN A 106 1.48 5.36 41.98
C GLN A 106 0.24 5.71 42.82
N ARG A 107 0.28 5.36 44.11
CA ARG A 107 -0.76 5.75 45.06
C ARG A 107 -0.59 7.22 45.47
N ILE A 108 -1.44 8.10 44.95
CA ILE A 108 -1.53 9.49 45.43
C ILE A 108 -2.43 9.52 46.66
N VAL A 109 -1.84 9.66 47.85
CA VAL A 109 -2.59 9.83 49.10
C VAL A 109 -2.87 11.31 49.30
N ILE A 110 -4.12 11.71 49.08
CA ILE A 110 -4.61 13.07 49.33
C ILE A 110 -5.18 13.11 50.75
N GLY A 111 -4.49 13.79 51.66
CA GLY A 111 -4.93 14.02 53.03
C GLY A 111 -5.38 15.46 53.27
N ASN A 112 -5.81 15.76 54.49
CA ASN A 112 -6.41 17.05 54.87
C ASN A 112 -5.45 18.25 54.77
N ALA A 113 -4.14 17.96 54.67
CA ALA A 113 -3.06 18.93 54.52
C ALA A 113 -2.47 18.96 53.09
N SER A 114 -3.00 18.16 52.16
CA SER A 114 -2.51 18.14 50.78
C SER A 114 -2.84 19.45 50.07
N GLU A 115 -1.83 20.08 49.49
CA GLU A 115 -1.96 21.33 48.74
C GLU A 115 -1.26 21.24 47.37
N CYS A 116 -1.74 22.02 46.42
CA CYS A 116 -1.16 22.10 45.08
C CYS A 116 0.17 22.85 45.14
N SER A 117 1.25 22.20 44.73
CA SER A 117 2.59 22.81 44.66
C SER A 117 2.72 23.99 43.70
N LYS A 118 1.74 24.23 42.83
CA LYS A 118 1.73 25.35 41.87
C LYS A 118 0.89 26.54 42.32
N CYS A 119 -0.22 26.32 43.01
CA CYS A 119 -1.15 27.39 43.37
C CYS A 119 -1.52 27.45 44.86
N GLY A 120 -0.95 26.57 45.70
CA GLY A 120 -1.19 26.52 47.15
C GLY A 120 -2.62 26.13 47.55
N LYS A 121 -3.50 25.81 46.59
CA LYS A 121 -4.88 25.41 46.91
C LYS A 121 -4.89 24.02 47.53
N LYS A 122 -5.68 23.83 48.58
CA LYS A 122 -5.93 22.50 49.16
C LYS A 122 -6.50 21.56 48.10
N ILE A 123 -5.93 20.36 48.03
CA ILE A 123 -6.37 19.28 47.18
C ILE A 123 -7.03 18.26 48.11
N GLY A 124 -8.30 17.95 47.89
CA GLY A 124 -9.10 17.07 48.75
C GLY A 124 -10.41 17.72 49.18
N ASN A 125 -11.47 16.92 49.24
CA ASN A 125 -12.82 17.40 49.54
C ASN A 125 -12.94 17.92 50.97
N ARG A 126 -13.66 19.03 51.12
CA ARG A 126 -14.64 19.12 52.21
C ARG A 126 -15.77 18.14 51.92
#